data_AF-R9M8U3-F1
#
_entry.id   AF-R9M8U3-F1
#
_cell.length_a   1.000
_cell.length_b   1.000
_cell.length_c   1.000
_cell.angle_alpha   90.00
_cell.angle_beta   90.00
_cell.angle_gamma   90.00
#
_symmetry.space_group_name_H-M   'P 1'
#
loop_
_entity.id
_entity.type
_entity.pdbx_description
1 polymer ?
#
loop_
_entity_poly.entity_id
_entity_poly.type
_entity_poly.pdbx_seq_one_letter_code
_entity_poly.pdbx_strand_id
1 'polypeptide(L)' 'MKRVIILSDTHGLLRPEVVGYLSQADIIIHGGDINTQAIVDKLREYAPIYIVRGNNDKDWAEGLPQSLIFSI' A
#
# COMPACT_ATOMS: atom_id res chain seq x y z
N MET A 1 -6.65 -20.65 -0.76
CA MET A 1 -7.09 -19.59 -1.71
C MET A 1 -6.36 -18.32 -1.31
N LYS A 2 -5.70 -17.66 -2.26
CA LYS A 2 -4.87 -16.48 -1.97
C LYS A 2 -5.75 -15.25 -1.73
N ARG A 3 -5.45 -14.47 -0.69
CA ARG A 3 -6.16 -13.24 -0.31
C ARG A 3 -5.32 -12.02 -0.67
N VAL A 4 -5.85 -11.22 -1.59
CA VAL A 4 -5.23 -9.97 -2.04
C VAL A 4 -6.05 -8.81 -1.51
N ILE A 5 -5.40 -7.88 -0.81
CA ILE A 5 -6.02 -6.63 -0.39
C ILE A 5 -5.52 -5.51 -1.29
N ILE A 6 -6.46 -4.73 -1.85
CA ILE A 6 -6.18 -3.63 -2.75
C ILE A 6 -6.65 -2.33 -2.08
N LEU A 7 -5.76 -1.37 -1.99
CA LEU A 7 -5.96 -0.05 -1.39
C LEU A 7 -5.59 1.04 -2.41
N SER A 8 -6.06 2.25 -2.16
CA SER A 8 -5.66 3.49 -2.84
C SER A 8 -5.99 4.66 -1.92
N ASP A 9 -5.41 5.83 -2.17
CA ASP A 9 -5.88 7.09 -1.57
C ASP A 9 -5.99 7.05 -0.04
N THR A 10 -4.98 6.48 0.62
CA THR A 10 -4.95 6.49 2.09
C THR A 10 -4.68 7.89 2.62
N HIS A 11 -3.98 8.74 1.86
CA HIS A 11 -3.72 10.15 2.22
C HIS A 11 -3.15 10.31 3.65
N GLY A 12 -2.34 9.35 4.10
CA GLY A 12 -1.75 9.33 5.44
C GLY A 12 -2.65 8.75 6.54
N LEU A 13 -3.83 8.25 6.20
CA LEU A 13 -4.79 7.65 7.13
C LEU A 13 -5.09 6.20 6.76
N LEU A 14 -4.61 5.27 7.58
CA LEU A 14 -5.06 3.88 7.56
C LEU A 14 -6.14 3.68 8.63
N ARG A 15 -7.37 3.46 8.19
CA ARG A 15 -8.51 3.32 9.11
C ARG A 15 -8.43 2.00 9.90
N PRO A 16 -8.74 1.98 11.20
CA PRO A 16 -8.68 0.76 12.03
C PRO A 16 -9.47 -0.42 11.47
N GLU A 17 -10.60 -0.16 10.81
CA GLU A 17 -11.44 -1.18 10.16
C GLU A 17 -10.67 -1.89 9.04
N VAL A 18 -9.86 -1.15 8.28
CA VAL A 18 -8.99 -1.73 7.23
C VAL A 18 -7.91 -2.60 7.86
N VAL A 19 -7.33 -2.17 8.99
CA VAL A 19 -6.28 -2.89 9.71
C VAL A 19 -6.72 -4.31 10.10
N GLY A 20 -7.99 -4.49 10.49
CA GLY A 20 -8.54 -5.82 10.80
C GLY A 20 -8.44 -6.80 9.63
N TYR A 21 -8.63 -6.32 8.40
CA TYR A 21 -8.52 -7.14 7.19
C TYR A 21 -7.07 -7.41 6.79
N LEU A 22 -6.13 -6.49 7.05
CA LEU A 22 -4.72 -6.62 6.67
C LEU A 22 -4.07 -7.89 7.23
N SER A 23 -4.46 -8.30 8.44
CA SER A 23 -3.97 -9.54 9.08
C SER A 23 -4.29 -10.83 8.29
N GLN A 24 -5.21 -10.76 7.33
CA GLN A 24 -5.66 -11.90 6.52
C GLN A 24 -5.09 -11.87 5.09
N ALA A 25 -4.27 -10.87 4.76
CA ALA A 25 -3.71 -10.70 3.43
C ALA A 25 -2.51 -11.62 3.22
N ASP A 26 -2.48 -12.31 2.08
CA ASP A 26 -1.25 -12.90 1.58
C ASP A 26 -0.40 -11.85 0.84
N ILE A 27 -1.07 -10.84 0.25
CA ILE A 27 -0.46 -9.75 -0.53
C ILE A 27 -1.29 -8.47 -0.37
N ILE A 28 -0.62 -7.32 -0.31
CA ILE A 28 -1.24 -5.99 -0.33
C ILE A 28 -0.80 -5.23 -1.59
N ILE A 29 -1.75 -4.56 -2.24
CA ILE A 29 -1.53 -3.68 -3.38
C ILE A 29 -2.00 -2.27 -3.01
N HIS A 30 -1.22 -1.23 -3.32
CA HIS A 30 -1.65 0.17 -3.15
C HIS A 30 -1.49 0.97 -4.44
N GLY A 31 -2.57 1.60 -4.91
CA GLY A 31 -2.63 2.38 -6.15
C GLY A 31 -2.02 3.79 -6.10
N GLY A 32 -1.18 4.10 -5.10
CA GLY A 32 -0.66 5.45 -4.86
C GLY A 32 -1.57 6.35 -4.02
N ASP A 33 -1.15 7.60 -3.84
CA ASP A 33 -1.76 8.59 -2.94
C ASP A 33 -1.76 8.11 -1.47
N ILE A 34 -0.58 7.65 -1.06
CA ILE A 34 -0.28 7.13 0.29
C ILE A 34 0.07 8.27 1.26
N ASN A 35 0.68 9.33 0.74
CA ASN A 35 1.09 10.58 1.39
C ASN A 35 2.25 10.45 2.41
N THR A 36 2.46 9.30 3.05
CA THR A 36 3.55 9.15 4.04
C THR A 36 4.23 7.77 4.03
N GLN A 37 5.54 7.76 4.29
CA GLN A 37 6.33 6.52 4.46
C GLN A 37 5.79 5.65 5.62
N ALA A 38 5.22 6.26 6.66
CA ALA A 38 4.66 5.55 7.80
C ALA A 38 3.52 4.58 7.43
N ILE A 39 2.69 4.92 6.43
CA ILE A 39 1.66 4.01 5.94
C ILE A 39 2.29 2.81 5.23
N VAL A 40 3.31 3.04 4.41
CA VAL A 40 4.04 1.97 3.71
C VAL A 40 4.67 1.01 4.72
N ASP A 41 5.36 1.55 5.73
CA ASP A 41 5.99 0.75 6.78
C ASP A 41 4.95 -0.05 7.55
N LYS A 42 3.81 0.57 7.86
CA LYS A 42 2.70 -0.12 8.53
C LYS A 42 2.12 -1.26 7.70
N LEU A 43 1.92 -1.07 6.39
CA LEU A 43 1.40 -2.11 5.50
C LEU A 43 2.38 -3.30 5.38
N ARG A 44 3.70 -3.03 5.36
CA ARG A 44 4.75 -4.07 5.32
C ARG A 44 4.75 -4.99 6.54
N GLU A 45 4.22 -4.55 7.68
CA GLU A 45 4.09 -5.41 8.87
C GLU A 45 3.12 -6.58 8.66
N TYR A 46 2.19 -6.48 7.70
CA TYR A 46 1.12 -7.47 7.52
C TYR A 46 1.39 -8.47 6.39
N ALA A 47 1.90 -8.02 5.25
CA ALA A 47 2.16 -8.86 4.08
C ALA A 47 3.13 -8.18 3.09
N PRO A 48 3.70 -8.93 2.12
CA PRO A 48 4.40 -8.33 0.98
C PRO A 48 3.51 -7.30 0.26
N ILE A 49 4.10 -6.15 -0.06
CA ILE A 49 3.39 -5.02 -0.65
C ILE A 49 3.84 -4.74 -2.09
N TYR A 50 2.90 -4.32 -2.94
CA TYR A 50 3.12 -3.82 -4.28
C TYR A 50 2.49 -2.43 -4.39
N ILE A 51 3.30 -1.39 -4.51
CA ILE A 51 2.81 -0.01 -4.47
C ILE A 51 3.37 0.79 -5.64
N VAL A 52 2.55 1.72 -6.12
CA VAL A 52 2.95 2.73 -7.10
C VAL A 52 2.84 4.12 -6.50
N ARG A 53 3.52 5.08 -7.12
CA ARG A 53 3.51 6.50 -6.72
C ARG A 53 2.28 7.22 -7.28
N GLY A 54 1.48 7.82 -6.40
CA GLY A 54 0.41 8.77 -6.75
C GLY A 54 0.91 10.22 -6.83
N ASN A 55 0.07 11.14 -7.30
CA ASN A 55 0.45 12.55 -7.48
C ASN A 55 0.60 13.31 -6.16
N ASN A 56 0.01 12.83 -5.06
CA ASN A 56 0.20 13.38 -3.72
C ASN A 56 1.42 12.79 -3.01
N ASP A 57 2.05 11.76 -3.57
CA ASP A 57 3.26 11.15 -3.03
C ASP A 57 4.50 11.95 -3.48
N LYS A 58 4.96 12.86 -2.62
CA LYS A 58 6.07 13.81 -2.90
C LYS A 58 7.45 13.18 -2.69
N ASP A 59 8.38 13.91 -2.08
CA ASP A 59 9.80 13.57 -1.99
C ASP A 59 10.05 12.22 -1.32
N TRP A 60 9.22 11.84 -0.33
CA TRP A 60 9.35 10.55 0.35
C TRP A 60 9.19 9.34 -0.59
N ALA A 61 8.45 9.52 -1.68
CA ALA A 61 8.11 8.47 -2.63
C ALA A 61 8.95 8.51 -3.91
N GLU A 62 10.07 9.26 -3.92
CA GLU A 62 10.95 9.35 -5.10
C GLU A 62 11.42 7.98 -5.61
N GLY A 63 11.63 7.01 -4.71
CA GLY A 63 12.02 5.64 -5.06
C GLY A 63 10.87 4.74 -5.52
N LEU A 64 9.61 5.20 -5.49
CA LEU A 64 8.46 4.39 -5.88
C LEU A 64 8.20 4.47 -7.40
N PRO A 65 7.86 3.34 -8.04
CA PRO A 65 7.57 3.32 -9.46
C PRO A 65 6.24 4.02 -9.78
N GLN A 66 6.12 4.66 -10.94
CA GLN A 66 4.85 5.19 -11.45
C GLN A 66 3.90 4.10 -11.95
N SER A 67 4.44 2.96 -12.36
CA SER A 67 3.69 1.79 -12.83
C SER A 67 4.41 0.51 -12.43
N LEU A 68 3.66 -0.52 -12.06
CA LEU A 68 4.20 -1.80 -11.64
C LEU A 68 3.38 -2.95 -12.26
N ILE A 69 4.07 -3.90 -12.88
CA ILE A 69 3.48 -5.12 -13.45
C ILE A 69 4.14 -6.31 -12.75
N PHE A 70 3.34 -7.26 -12.26
CA PHE A 70 3.81 -8.42 -11.53
C PHE A 70 2.83 -9.59 -11.67
N SER A 71 3.23 -10.78 -11.19
CA SER A 71 2.40 -11.98 -11.14
C SER A 71 2.38 -12.54 -9.71
N ILE A 72 1.26 -13.12 -9.30
CA ILE A 72 1.02 -13.60 -7.92
C ILE A 72 0.60 -15.06 -7.90
#